data_AF-A0A4S3JXC4-F1
#
_entry.id   AF-A0A4S3JXC4-F1
#
_cell.length_a   1.000
_cell.length_b   1.000
_cell.length_c   1.000
_cell.angle_alpha   90.00
_cell.angle_beta   90.00
_cell.angle_gamma   90.00
#
_symmetry.space_group_name_H-M   'P 1'
#
loop_
_entity.id
_entity.type
_entity.pdbx_description
1 polymer ?
#
loop_
_entity_poly.entity_id
_entity_poly.type
_entity_poly.pdbx_seq_one_letter_code
_entity_poly.pdbx_strand_id
1 'polypeptide(L)'
;MAKKTHLLEGNIPDFHPHHIRGPTFRNLLNSYRATVEAAARRKATERIARSSSATSRKTEKPKLTPPSQNKRDCDAEQKVESEVKEFLHLDELRYSSLPDLVKERTASGGAGCGFLEKEELIRLMEWKLATVARDDEADEFPKSTLEKLSRPLRGVGPATASLLLSVGTGSQDPKQEVPFYSDDTFLWLCMEVYPRPRDLMGQETGGKDTIKKNRHSDIFKPNGEINVKYNMQEYRMLWNAVKELQTRLNSAELSDKAVSCADIEKVAFVLRHIDLSGYNEQGESNGSSSRKRKRKDII
;
A
#
# COMPACT_ATOMS: atom_id res chain seq x y z
N MET A 1 -3.05 13.07 -50.84
CA MET A 1 -2.88 13.28 -49.38
C MET A 1 -3.60 12.16 -48.66
N ALA A 2 -2.91 11.32 -47.89
CA ALA A 2 -3.53 10.18 -47.20
C ALA A 2 -4.16 10.63 -45.88
N LYS A 3 -5.43 10.28 -45.66
CA LYS A 3 -6.09 10.43 -44.35
C LYS A 3 -5.46 9.41 -43.39
N LYS A 4 -4.57 9.85 -42.49
CA LYS A 4 -3.97 8.97 -41.48
C LYS A 4 -5.07 8.56 -40.50
N THR A 5 -5.48 7.29 -40.55
CA THR A 5 -6.56 6.73 -39.74
C THR A 5 -6.23 6.83 -38.25
N HIS A 6 -7.09 7.52 -37.49
CA HIS A 6 -6.94 7.68 -36.04
C HIS A 6 -7.44 6.41 -35.32
N LEU A 7 -6.67 5.33 -35.43
CA LEU A 7 -6.92 4.04 -34.80
C LEU A 7 -5.80 3.72 -33.82
N LEU A 8 -6.18 3.18 -32.65
CA LEU A 8 -5.31 2.64 -31.61
C LEU A 8 -4.46 3.66 -30.82
N GLU A 9 -5.13 4.58 -30.11
CA GLU A 9 -4.69 4.95 -28.76
C GLU A 9 -5.74 4.47 -27.75
N GLY A 10 -5.59 3.23 -27.26
CA GLY A 10 -6.28 2.82 -26.04
C GLY A 10 -5.75 3.68 -24.89
N ASN A 11 -6.65 4.25 -24.08
CA ASN A 11 -6.32 5.31 -23.12
C ASN A 11 -5.29 4.84 -22.07
N ILE A 12 -4.01 5.08 -22.35
CA ILE A 12 -2.88 4.71 -21.51
C ILE A 12 -3.01 5.42 -20.16
N PRO A 13 -3.06 4.70 -19.02
CA PRO A 13 -3.28 5.32 -17.72
C PRO A 13 -2.04 6.06 -17.24
N ASP A 14 -2.16 7.37 -16.99
CA ASP A 14 -1.13 8.13 -16.27
C ASP A 14 -1.33 7.98 -14.76
N PHE A 15 -0.27 7.60 -14.05
CA PHE A 15 -0.24 7.40 -12.61
C PHE A 15 0.51 8.52 -11.87
N HIS A 16 0.98 9.56 -12.57
CA HIS A 16 1.64 10.73 -11.96
C HIS A 16 0.70 11.43 -10.96
N PRO A 17 1.14 11.73 -9.72
CA PRO A 17 0.31 12.35 -8.69
C PRO A 17 -0.53 13.58 -9.11
N HIS A 18 -0.02 14.47 -9.97
CA HIS A 18 -0.78 15.64 -10.44
C HIS A 18 -1.70 15.34 -11.64
N HIS A 19 -1.47 14.27 -12.41
CA HIS A 19 -2.24 13.94 -13.62
C HIS A 19 -3.26 12.82 -13.44
N ILE A 20 -3.08 11.93 -12.46
CA ILE A 20 -3.95 10.78 -12.25
C ILE A 20 -5.41 11.23 -12.11
N ARG A 21 -6.27 10.66 -12.96
CA ARG A 21 -7.69 10.99 -13.03
C ARG A 21 -8.49 10.09 -12.09
N GLY A 22 -9.60 10.59 -11.55
CA GLY A 22 -10.43 9.82 -10.62
C GLY A 22 -10.96 8.47 -11.12
N PRO A 23 -11.25 8.26 -12.42
CA PRO A 23 -11.55 6.93 -12.95
C PRO A 23 -10.35 5.96 -12.86
N THR A 24 -9.14 6.43 -13.20
CA THR A 24 -7.90 5.66 -13.05
C THR A 24 -7.64 5.30 -11.59
N PHE A 25 -7.83 6.29 -10.69
CA PHE A 25 -7.69 6.14 -9.24
C PHE A 25 -8.69 5.12 -8.66
N ARG A 26 -9.99 5.19 -9.02
CA ARG A 26 -11.00 4.20 -8.61
C ARG A 26 -10.68 2.79 -9.10
N ASN A 27 -10.22 2.63 -10.34
CA ASN A 27 -9.88 1.32 -10.87
C ASN A 27 -8.69 0.68 -10.12
N LEU A 28 -7.70 1.48 -9.70
CA LEU A 28 -6.62 1.01 -8.82
C LEU A 28 -7.15 0.66 -7.44
N LEU A 29 -7.99 1.51 -6.84
CA LEU A 29 -8.61 1.28 -5.53
C LEU A 29 -9.46 0.00 -5.50
N ASN A 30 -10.21 -0.29 -6.57
CA ASN A 30 -10.98 -1.53 -6.73
C ASN A 30 -10.08 -2.77 -6.80
N SER A 31 -8.85 -2.63 -7.33
CA SER A 31 -7.87 -3.72 -7.39
C SER A 31 -7.16 -3.98 -6.04
N TYR A 32 -7.36 -3.12 -5.03
CA TYR A 32 -6.65 -3.18 -3.74
C TYR A 32 -6.76 -4.54 -3.06
N ARG A 33 -7.99 -5.07 -2.86
CA ARG A 33 -8.23 -6.32 -2.11
C ARG A 33 -7.50 -7.51 -2.74
N ALA A 34 -7.57 -7.65 -4.07
CA ALA A 34 -6.86 -8.69 -4.81
C ALA A 34 -5.33 -8.52 -4.71
N THR A 35 -4.85 -7.27 -4.80
CA THR A 35 -3.42 -6.96 -4.69
C THR A 35 -2.86 -7.32 -3.30
N VAL A 36 -3.60 -7.01 -2.23
CA VAL A 36 -3.22 -7.35 -0.85
C VAL A 36 -3.16 -8.86 -0.66
N GLU A 37 -4.17 -9.60 -1.11
CA GLU A 37 -4.19 -11.06 -1.00
C GLU A 37 -3.02 -11.69 -1.77
N ALA A 38 -2.78 -11.27 -3.02
CA ALA A 38 -1.68 -11.76 -3.83
C ALA A 38 -0.30 -11.43 -3.21
N ALA A 39 -0.14 -10.22 -2.66
CA ALA A 39 1.10 -9.81 -1.97
C ALA A 39 1.34 -10.61 -0.68
N ALA A 40 0.28 -10.87 0.10
CA ALA A 40 0.35 -11.72 1.28
C ALA A 40 0.70 -13.17 0.90
N ARG A 41 0.05 -13.74 -0.12
CA ARG A 41 0.34 -15.10 -0.65
C ARG A 41 1.80 -15.22 -1.10
N ARG A 42 2.32 -14.22 -1.85
CA ARG A 42 3.74 -14.16 -2.24
C ARG A 42 4.67 -14.16 -1.02
N LYS A 43 4.43 -13.25 -0.07
CA LYS A 43 5.26 -13.06 1.13
C LYS A 43 5.29 -14.30 2.04
N ALA A 44 4.14 -14.95 2.26
CA ALA A 44 4.05 -16.19 3.03
C ALA A 44 4.78 -17.36 2.33
N THR A 45 4.59 -17.50 1.02
CA THR A 45 5.28 -18.53 0.20
C THR A 45 6.80 -18.36 0.27
N GLU A 46 7.31 -17.13 0.08
CA GLU A 46 8.73 -16.81 0.22
C GLU A 46 9.29 -17.06 1.63
N ARG A 47 8.48 -16.83 2.68
CA ARG A 47 8.86 -17.11 4.07
C ARG A 47 9.01 -18.61 4.31
N ILE A 48 8.05 -19.40 3.82
CA ILE A 48 8.06 -20.86 3.93
C ILE A 48 9.25 -21.44 3.14
N ALA A 49 9.48 -21.01 1.89
CA ALA A 49 10.62 -21.42 1.08
C ALA A 49 11.99 -21.09 1.70
N ARG A 50 12.12 -19.94 2.37
CA ARG A 50 13.32 -19.60 3.15
C ARG A 50 13.47 -20.48 4.40
N SER A 51 12.38 -20.84 5.08
CA SER A 51 12.42 -21.70 6.26
C SER A 51 12.81 -23.16 5.95
N SER A 52 12.35 -23.69 4.81
CA SER A 52 12.71 -25.05 4.38
C SER A 52 14.19 -25.13 3.97
N SER A 53 14.66 -24.20 3.12
CA SER A 53 16.05 -24.14 2.67
C SER A 53 17.06 -23.83 3.77
N ALA A 54 16.67 -23.09 4.83
CA ALA A 54 17.50 -22.90 6.01
C ALA A 54 17.69 -24.19 6.81
N THR A 55 16.64 -25.01 6.93
CA THR A 55 16.69 -26.31 7.63
C THR A 55 17.60 -27.31 6.91
N SER A 56 17.55 -27.36 5.58
CA SER A 56 18.38 -28.26 4.75
C SER A 56 19.88 -28.10 4.97
N ARG A 57 20.36 -26.92 5.38
CA ARG A 57 21.79 -26.63 5.57
C ARG A 57 22.37 -27.09 6.92
N LYS A 58 21.58 -27.70 7.80
CA LYS A 58 22.01 -28.04 9.18
C LYS A 58 22.12 -29.53 9.54
N THR A 59 21.70 -30.46 8.67
CA THR A 59 21.64 -31.89 9.03
C THR A 59 21.99 -32.84 7.87
N GLU A 60 23.28 -33.16 7.73
CA GLU A 60 23.73 -34.34 6.97
C GLU A 60 23.71 -35.61 7.84
N LYS A 61 22.54 -36.24 8.01
CA LYS A 61 22.43 -37.66 8.41
C LYS A 61 21.25 -38.35 7.70
N PRO A 62 21.42 -39.55 7.12
CA PRO A 62 20.37 -40.24 6.37
C PRO A 62 19.48 -41.14 7.25
N LYS A 63 18.25 -41.42 6.74
CA LYS A 63 17.11 -42.20 7.28
C LYS A 63 15.97 -41.32 7.84
N LEU A 64 14.67 -41.60 7.61
CA LEU A 64 13.98 -42.65 6.81
C LEU A 64 12.96 -42.03 5.83
N THR A 65 12.36 -42.87 4.97
CA THR A 65 11.21 -42.64 4.06
C THR A 65 10.57 -41.23 4.09
N PRO A 66 10.74 -40.42 3.02
CA PRO A 66 10.11 -39.10 2.93
C PRO A 66 8.59 -39.16 2.95
N PRO A 67 7.88 -38.17 3.54
CA PRO A 67 6.45 -38.01 3.33
C PRO A 67 6.17 -37.75 1.84
N SER A 68 5.07 -38.32 1.32
CA SER A 68 4.61 -38.09 -0.06
C SER A 68 4.53 -36.58 -0.35
N GLN A 69 4.96 -36.15 -1.54
CA GLN A 69 5.10 -34.74 -1.91
C GLN A 69 3.77 -34.00 -1.71
N ASN A 70 2.69 -34.54 -2.29
CA ASN A 70 1.32 -34.01 -2.16
C ASN A 70 0.89 -33.68 -0.73
N LYS A 71 1.37 -34.42 0.29
CA LYS A 71 1.07 -34.09 1.69
C LYS A 71 1.85 -32.86 2.17
N ARG A 72 3.16 -32.80 1.89
CA ARG A 72 4.00 -31.65 2.24
C ARG A 72 3.55 -30.37 1.54
N ASP A 73 3.11 -30.49 0.29
CA ASP A 73 2.63 -29.38 -0.51
C ASP A 73 1.28 -28.87 0.04
N CYS A 74 0.36 -29.77 0.41
CA CYS A 74 -0.91 -29.42 1.06
C CYS A 74 -0.73 -28.83 2.48
N ASP A 75 0.17 -29.39 3.29
CA ASP A 75 0.51 -28.86 4.63
C ASP A 75 1.13 -27.44 4.52
N ALA A 76 1.87 -27.15 3.44
CA ALA A 76 2.42 -25.83 3.17
C ALA A 76 1.38 -24.83 2.62
N GLU A 77 0.48 -25.27 1.74
CA GLU A 77 -0.60 -24.46 1.17
C GLU A 77 -1.60 -24.01 2.25
N GLN A 78 -2.02 -24.91 3.14
CA GLN A 78 -2.82 -24.57 4.31
C GLN A 78 -2.15 -23.52 5.20
N LYS A 79 -0.81 -23.60 5.34
CA LYS A 79 -0.06 -22.60 6.10
C LYS A 79 -0.04 -21.24 5.40
N VAL A 80 0.17 -21.19 4.08
CA VAL A 80 0.05 -19.94 3.29
C VAL A 80 -1.34 -19.32 3.50
N GLU A 81 -2.42 -20.12 3.37
CA GLU A 81 -3.79 -19.65 3.57
C GLU A 81 -4.00 -19.07 4.99
N SER A 82 -3.41 -19.70 6.02
CA SER A 82 -3.51 -19.21 7.39
C SER A 82 -2.78 -17.87 7.62
N GLU A 83 -1.53 -17.71 7.14
CA GLU A 83 -0.79 -16.44 7.25
C GLU A 83 -1.45 -15.33 6.42
N VAL A 84 -2.09 -15.67 5.30
CA VAL A 84 -2.86 -14.73 4.44
C VAL A 84 -4.16 -14.29 5.11
N LYS A 85 -4.92 -15.22 5.69
CA LYS A 85 -6.17 -14.91 6.40
C LYS A 85 -5.92 -14.04 7.63
N GLU A 86 -4.85 -14.32 8.38
CA GLU A 86 -4.42 -13.47 9.50
C GLU A 86 -4.08 -12.05 9.02
N PHE A 87 -3.32 -11.92 7.94
CA PHE A 87 -2.98 -10.62 7.36
C PHE A 87 -4.21 -9.83 6.89
N LEU A 88 -5.14 -10.48 6.18
CA LEU A 88 -6.37 -9.85 5.70
C LEU A 88 -7.28 -9.40 6.85
N HIS A 89 -7.31 -10.12 7.96
CA HIS A 89 -8.07 -9.70 9.15
C HIS A 89 -7.46 -8.45 9.81
N LEU A 90 -6.13 -8.34 9.87
CA LEU A 90 -5.45 -7.13 10.37
C LEU A 90 -5.69 -5.91 9.45
N ASP A 91 -5.77 -6.13 8.14
CA ASP A 91 -6.10 -5.09 7.15
C ASP A 91 -7.53 -4.55 7.33
N GLU A 92 -8.51 -5.46 7.44
CA GLU A 92 -9.92 -5.17 7.68
C GLU A 92 -10.15 -4.44 9.02
N LEU A 93 -9.49 -4.90 10.09
CA LEU A 93 -9.51 -4.22 11.39
C LEU A 93 -9.01 -2.77 11.27
N ARG A 94 -7.91 -2.55 10.55
CA ARG A 94 -7.31 -1.21 10.40
C ARG A 94 -8.19 -0.25 9.59
N TYR A 95 -8.72 -0.70 8.46
CA TYR A 95 -9.37 0.19 7.48
C TYR A 95 -10.90 0.27 7.61
N SER A 96 -11.53 -0.55 8.44
CA SER A 96 -12.98 -0.54 8.66
C SER A 96 -13.30 -0.61 10.16
N SER A 97 -13.02 -1.73 10.82
CA SER A 97 -13.56 -1.98 12.16
C SER A 97 -13.11 -0.95 13.20
N LEU A 98 -11.83 -0.56 13.23
CA LEU A 98 -11.32 0.37 14.22
C LEU A 98 -11.77 1.83 13.96
N PRO A 99 -11.73 2.37 12.72
CA PRO A 99 -12.37 3.65 12.40
C PRO A 99 -13.87 3.70 12.74
N ASP A 100 -14.61 2.62 12.50
CA ASP A 100 -16.05 2.55 12.80
C ASP A 100 -16.33 2.46 14.31
N LEU A 101 -15.56 1.68 15.08
CA LEU A 101 -15.68 1.61 16.54
C LEU A 101 -15.32 2.96 17.22
N VAL A 102 -14.29 3.64 16.73
CA VAL A 102 -13.94 5.00 17.19
C VAL A 102 -15.10 5.97 16.91
N LYS A 103 -15.78 5.84 15.76
CA LYS A 103 -16.95 6.65 15.39
C LYS A 103 -18.15 6.36 16.30
N GLU A 104 -18.49 5.09 16.52
CA GLU A 104 -19.60 4.69 17.38
C GLU A 104 -19.40 5.26 18.81
N ARG A 105 -18.17 5.20 19.33
CA ARG A 105 -17.82 5.83 20.61
C ARG A 105 -17.95 7.37 20.60
N THR A 106 -17.59 8.07 19.52
CA THR A 106 -17.85 9.53 19.42
C THR A 106 -19.35 9.87 19.45
N ALA A 107 -20.22 8.98 18.97
CA ALA A 107 -21.66 9.19 18.91
C ALA A 107 -22.38 8.78 20.21
N SER A 108 -21.91 7.74 20.89
CA SER A 108 -22.51 7.21 22.14
C SER A 108 -21.95 7.85 23.41
N GLY A 109 -20.70 8.31 23.40
CA GLY A 109 -20.09 9.00 24.52
C GLY A 109 -20.47 10.49 24.53
N GLY A 110 -21.22 10.94 25.54
CA GLY A 110 -21.67 12.34 25.70
C GLY A 110 -20.58 13.41 25.87
N ALA A 111 -19.31 13.05 25.69
CA ALA A 111 -18.16 13.94 25.61
C ALA A 111 -17.59 14.09 24.18
N GLY A 112 -18.21 13.46 23.17
CA GLY A 112 -17.82 13.56 21.75
C GLY A 112 -16.47 12.92 21.39
N CYS A 113 -15.81 12.23 22.32
CA CYS A 113 -14.45 11.74 22.17
C CYS A 113 -14.40 10.26 21.74
N GLY A 114 -13.70 10.00 20.63
CA GLY A 114 -13.43 8.66 20.15
C GLY A 114 -12.18 8.11 20.83
N PHE A 115 -12.31 6.98 21.51
CA PHE A 115 -11.21 6.30 22.19
C PHE A 115 -10.99 4.88 21.64
N LEU A 116 -9.73 4.45 21.66
CA LEU A 116 -9.35 3.06 21.43
C LEU A 116 -9.17 2.40 22.80
N GLU A 117 -9.78 1.23 22.98
CA GLU A 117 -9.59 0.43 24.19
C GLU A 117 -8.19 -0.19 24.22
N LYS A 118 -7.69 -0.53 25.41
CA LYS A 118 -6.33 -1.04 25.61
C LYS A 118 -6.06 -2.29 24.75
N GLU A 119 -7.04 -3.15 24.54
CA GLU A 119 -6.91 -4.41 23.80
C GLU A 119 -6.96 -4.21 22.27
N GLU A 120 -7.74 -3.24 21.79
CA GLU A 120 -7.74 -2.81 20.37
C GLU A 120 -6.42 -2.10 20.03
N LEU A 121 -6.00 -1.22 20.93
CA LEU A 121 -4.73 -0.54 20.92
C LEU A 121 -3.60 -1.57 20.94
N ILE A 122 -3.67 -2.62 21.77
CA ILE A 122 -2.71 -3.72 21.76
C ILE A 122 -2.66 -4.39 20.39
N ARG A 123 -3.77 -4.68 19.68
CA ARG A 123 -3.69 -5.23 18.31
C ARG A 123 -3.05 -4.26 17.32
N LEU A 124 -3.38 -2.97 17.40
CA LEU A 124 -2.68 -1.90 16.66
C LEU A 124 -1.20 -1.78 17.04
N MET A 125 -0.80 -2.24 18.23
CA MET A 125 0.53 -2.04 18.80
C MET A 125 1.43 -3.28 18.82
N GLU A 126 0.89 -4.50 18.78
CA GLU A 126 1.55 -5.71 18.29
C GLU A 126 1.98 -5.51 16.83
N TRP A 127 1.26 -4.63 16.11
CA TRP A 127 1.69 -4.08 14.84
C TRP A 127 2.57 -2.81 14.93
N LYS A 128 2.56 -1.98 16.02
CA LYS A 128 3.40 -0.75 16.07
C LYS A 128 3.86 0.00 17.38
N LEU A 129 3.08 0.17 18.47
CA LEU A 129 3.36 0.99 19.70
C LEU A 129 3.61 2.51 19.45
N ALA A 130 2.94 3.57 19.98
CA ALA A 130 1.84 3.95 20.90
C ALA A 130 1.72 5.53 20.79
N THR A 131 0.95 6.41 21.46
CA THR A 131 -0.42 6.58 22.03
C THR A 131 -0.66 8.12 22.24
N VAL A 132 -1.89 8.67 22.23
CA VAL A 132 -2.18 10.10 22.61
C VAL A 132 -3.64 10.38 23.00
N ALA A 133 -3.84 11.48 23.73
CA ALA A 133 -5.06 12.30 23.74
C ALA A 133 -4.84 13.62 22.95
N ARG A 134 -5.91 14.35 22.61
CA ARG A 134 -5.88 15.62 21.83
C ARG A 134 -5.98 16.85 22.75
N ASP A 135 -5.45 17.97 22.27
CA ASP A 135 -5.96 19.32 22.56
C ASP A 135 -6.60 19.84 21.27
N ASP A 136 -7.50 20.82 21.36
CA ASP A 136 -8.12 21.46 20.21
C ASP A 136 -7.30 22.66 19.70
N GLU A 137 -7.05 22.68 18.39
CA GLU A 137 -6.88 23.88 17.56
C GLU A 137 -7.08 23.50 16.08
N ALA A 138 -7.46 24.46 15.24
CA ALA A 138 -7.97 24.19 13.88
C ALA A 138 -6.93 24.35 12.74
N ASP A 139 -7.05 23.50 11.71
CA ASP A 139 -6.53 23.66 10.33
C ASP A 139 -5.08 24.18 10.13
N GLU A 140 -4.10 23.58 10.82
CA GLU A 140 -2.77 23.38 10.20
C GLU A 140 -2.18 21.99 10.54
N PHE A 141 -1.13 21.59 9.82
CA PHE A 141 -0.42 20.31 9.95
C PHE A 141 -0.18 19.94 11.44
N PRO A 142 -0.54 18.72 11.91
CA PRO A 142 -0.70 18.36 13.33
C PRO A 142 0.63 18.14 14.08
N LYS A 143 1.53 19.11 14.01
CA LYS A 143 2.88 19.09 14.60
C LYS A 143 2.84 18.89 16.11
N SER A 144 1.97 19.62 16.81
CA SER A 144 1.81 19.56 18.27
C SER A 144 1.47 18.14 18.72
N THR A 145 0.44 17.53 18.12
CA THR A 145 0.01 16.17 18.42
C THR A 145 1.05 15.11 18.03
N LEU A 146 1.74 15.28 16.90
CA LEU A 146 2.81 14.34 16.50
C LEU A 146 4.06 14.44 17.38
N GLU A 147 4.38 15.63 17.90
CA GLU A 147 5.48 15.82 18.86
C GLU A 147 5.10 15.34 20.27
N LYS A 148 3.84 15.50 20.69
CA LYS A 148 3.26 14.86 21.89
C LYS A 148 3.27 13.34 21.81
N LEU A 149 3.12 12.76 20.62
CA LEU A 149 3.30 11.33 20.35
C LEU A 149 4.76 10.90 20.47
N SER A 150 5.65 11.57 19.73
CA SER A 150 7.00 11.07 19.44
C SER A 150 8.09 11.44 20.45
N ARG A 151 7.88 12.44 21.32
CA ARG A 151 8.86 12.81 22.36
C ARG A 151 8.78 11.97 23.65
N PRO A 152 7.60 11.77 24.29
CA PRO A 152 7.55 11.09 25.58
C PRO A 152 7.56 9.55 25.47
N LEU A 153 7.18 8.99 24.33
CA LEU A 153 7.01 7.55 24.15
C LEU A 153 8.21 6.94 23.41
N ARG A 154 9.09 6.29 24.17
CA ARG A 154 10.34 5.70 23.66
C ARG A 154 10.04 4.56 22.67
N GLY A 155 10.29 4.81 21.39
CA GLY A 155 10.00 3.89 20.27
C GLY A 155 9.04 4.47 19.24
N VAL A 156 8.33 5.57 19.57
CA VAL A 156 7.31 6.18 18.70
C VAL A 156 7.95 7.19 17.74
N GLY A 157 8.30 6.74 16.54
CA GLY A 157 8.69 7.64 15.45
C GLY A 157 7.49 8.34 14.80
N PRO A 158 7.69 9.38 13.97
CA PRO A 158 6.64 10.01 13.17
C PRO A 158 5.82 9.03 12.32
N ALA A 159 6.42 7.92 11.87
CA ALA A 159 5.71 6.83 11.18
C ALA A 159 4.74 6.05 12.08
N THR A 160 4.99 5.91 13.37
CA THR A 160 4.02 5.28 14.29
C THR A 160 2.99 6.29 14.78
N ALA A 161 3.44 7.52 15.04
CA ALA A 161 2.58 8.63 15.40
C ALA A 161 1.49 8.90 14.34
N SER A 162 1.87 9.01 13.06
CA SER A 162 0.94 9.25 11.95
C SER A 162 -0.03 8.10 11.72
N LEU A 163 0.37 6.85 11.99
CA LEU A 163 -0.54 5.70 11.92
C LEU A 163 -1.70 5.85 12.90
N LEU A 164 -1.40 6.12 14.17
CA LEU A 164 -2.41 6.23 15.23
C LEU A 164 -3.37 7.39 14.96
N LEU A 165 -2.85 8.52 14.48
CA LEU A 165 -3.68 9.64 14.05
C LEU A 165 -4.56 9.30 12.84
N SER A 166 -4.06 8.51 11.87
CA SER A 166 -4.88 8.10 10.71
C SER A 166 -6.10 7.27 11.10
N VAL A 167 -5.97 6.34 12.05
CA VAL A 167 -7.11 5.56 12.55
C VAL A 167 -8.04 6.44 13.39
N GLY A 168 -7.48 7.28 14.27
CA GLY A 168 -8.25 8.18 15.14
C GLY A 168 -8.95 9.35 14.43
N THR A 169 -8.65 9.61 13.16
CA THR A 169 -9.27 10.68 12.36
C THR A 169 -9.96 10.18 11.07
N GLY A 170 -9.72 8.93 10.65
CA GLY A 170 -10.27 8.32 9.42
C GLY A 170 -11.79 8.14 9.36
N SER A 171 -12.52 8.46 10.45
CA SER A 171 -13.98 8.48 10.49
C SER A 171 -14.56 9.87 10.81
N GLN A 172 -13.73 10.93 10.77
CA GLN A 172 -14.13 12.34 10.88
C GLN A 172 -14.28 12.98 9.48
N ASP A 173 -14.38 14.31 9.39
CA ASP A 173 -14.37 15.03 8.10
C ASP A 173 -13.08 14.68 7.31
N PRO A 174 -13.16 14.26 6.02
CA PRO A 174 -12.00 14.01 5.17
C PRO A 174 -10.96 15.14 5.12
N LYS A 175 -11.34 16.40 5.41
CA LYS A 175 -10.42 17.51 5.60
C LYS A 175 -9.49 17.30 6.81
N GLN A 176 -10.04 16.88 7.94
CA GLN A 176 -9.32 16.63 9.19
C GLN A 176 -8.57 15.29 9.24
N GLU A 177 -8.88 14.37 8.32
CA GLU A 177 -8.22 13.07 8.21
C GLU A 177 -6.70 13.19 8.09
N VAL A 178 -5.96 12.46 8.93
CA VAL A 178 -4.50 12.47 8.97
C VAL A 178 -3.93 11.34 8.12
N PRO A 179 -3.08 11.61 7.11
CA PRO A 179 -2.42 10.55 6.35
C PRO A 179 -1.41 9.77 7.20
N PHE A 180 -1.42 8.45 7.11
CA PHE A 180 -0.36 7.61 7.63
C PHE A 180 0.90 7.76 6.77
N TYR A 181 2.07 7.92 7.41
CA TYR A 181 3.36 7.82 6.74
C TYR A 181 3.72 6.37 6.43
N SER A 182 3.14 5.85 5.33
CA SER A 182 3.58 4.63 4.67
C SER A 182 4.64 4.89 3.60
N ASP A 183 5.53 3.92 3.41
CA ASP A 183 6.61 3.95 2.42
C ASP A 183 6.10 4.10 0.99
N ASP A 184 5.02 3.39 0.65
CA ASP A 184 4.49 3.35 -0.72
C ASP A 184 3.84 4.69 -1.10
N THR A 185 3.12 5.34 -0.16
CA THR A 185 2.56 6.68 -0.39
C THR A 185 3.67 7.73 -0.53
N PHE A 186 4.73 7.64 0.27
CA PHE A 186 5.88 8.53 0.16
C PHE A 186 6.66 8.33 -1.16
N LEU A 187 6.89 7.08 -1.56
CA LEU A 187 7.49 6.75 -2.86
C LEU A 187 6.68 7.34 -4.03
N TRP A 188 5.37 7.12 -4.03
CA TRP A 188 4.49 7.57 -5.11
C TRP A 188 4.38 9.10 -5.17
N LEU A 189 4.01 9.74 -4.05
CA LEU A 189 3.65 11.16 -4.02
C LEU A 189 4.85 12.10 -3.87
N CYS A 190 5.87 11.71 -3.10
CA CYS A 190 7.00 12.60 -2.77
C CYS A 190 8.26 12.30 -3.60
N MET A 191 8.46 11.04 -4.02
CA MET A 191 9.64 10.63 -4.79
C MET A 191 9.35 10.35 -6.27
N GLU A 192 8.10 10.53 -6.73
CA GLU A 192 7.64 10.28 -8.11
C GLU A 192 7.90 8.84 -8.61
N VAL A 193 7.88 7.85 -7.70
CA VAL A 193 8.12 6.44 -8.03
C VAL A 193 6.79 5.71 -8.22
N TYR A 194 6.44 5.48 -9.48
CA TYR A 194 5.30 4.69 -9.92
C TYR A 194 5.67 3.96 -11.22
N PRO A 195 5.00 2.84 -11.56
CA PRO A 195 5.21 2.15 -12.83
C PRO A 195 4.90 3.10 -13.99
N ARG A 196 5.76 3.23 -15.00
CA ARG A 196 5.38 3.96 -16.22
C ARG A 196 4.71 3.02 -17.20
N PRO A 197 3.72 3.48 -17.99
CA PRO A 197 3.01 2.58 -18.90
C PRO A 197 3.89 1.97 -20.01
N ARG A 198 5.02 2.61 -20.34
CA ARG A 198 6.02 2.04 -21.25
C ARG A 198 6.65 0.77 -20.68
N ASP A 199 6.94 0.79 -19.37
CA ASP A 199 7.47 -0.34 -18.61
C ASP A 199 6.45 -1.50 -18.62
N LEU A 200 5.16 -1.18 -18.43
CA LEU A 200 4.06 -2.16 -18.45
C LEU A 200 3.85 -2.80 -19.84
N MET A 201 4.14 -2.07 -20.93
CA MET A 201 4.06 -2.62 -22.29
C MET A 201 5.27 -3.46 -22.72
N GLY A 202 6.30 -3.59 -21.88
CA GLY A 202 7.47 -4.44 -22.15
C GLY A 202 8.29 -4.03 -23.40
N GLN A 203 8.18 -2.77 -23.82
CA GLN A 203 8.89 -2.26 -24.99
C GLN A 203 10.27 -1.76 -24.57
N GLU A 204 11.29 -2.61 -24.70
CA GLU A 204 12.67 -2.27 -24.33
C GLU A 204 13.17 -0.99 -25.03
N THR A 205 13.51 0.00 -24.21
CA THR A 205 14.11 1.24 -24.65
C THR A 205 15.59 1.03 -24.97
N GLY A 206 15.87 0.74 -26.24
CA GLY A 206 17.21 0.92 -26.84
C GLY A 206 17.67 2.39 -26.87
N GLY A 207 16.83 3.34 -26.42
CA GLY A 207 17.20 4.72 -26.11
C GLY A 207 17.76 4.82 -24.69
N LYS A 208 18.78 5.67 -24.50
CA LYS A 208 19.41 5.88 -23.19
C LYS A 208 18.42 6.48 -22.19
N ASP A 209 17.81 5.65 -21.34
CA ASP A 209 17.05 6.11 -20.19
C ASP A 209 17.97 6.67 -19.09
N THR A 210 18.54 7.84 -19.37
CA THR A 210 19.21 8.70 -18.39
C THR A 210 18.19 9.38 -17.48
N ILE A 211 17.21 8.63 -16.98
CA ILE A 211 16.43 8.96 -15.77
C ILE A 211 17.35 8.76 -14.56
N LYS A 212 18.42 9.57 -14.55
CA LYS A 212 19.35 9.92 -13.47
C LYS A 212 19.63 8.77 -12.49
N LYS A 213 20.73 8.03 -12.74
CA LYS A 213 21.29 7.06 -11.77
C LYS A 213 21.40 7.65 -10.35
N ASN A 214 21.75 8.94 -10.24
CA ASN A 214 21.72 9.70 -8.98
C ASN A 214 20.37 9.61 -8.24
N ARG A 215 19.23 9.89 -8.91
CA ARG A 215 17.90 9.83 -8.26
C ARG A 215 17.63 8.44 -7.69
N HIS A 216 18.06 7.37 -8.36
CA HIS A 216 17.88 6.01 -7.81
C HIS A 216 18.73 5.77 -6.55
N SER A 217 19.96 6.30 -6.45
CA SER A 217 20.75 6.24 -5.21
C SER A 217 20.26 7.21 -4.12
N ASP A 218 19.58 8.28 -4.50
CA ASP A 218 18.95 9.21 -3.55
C ASP A 218 17.70 8.56 -2.92
N ILE A 219 16.91 7.82 -3.71
CA ILE A 219 15.66 7.16 -3.29
C ILE A 219 15.89 5.79 -2.64
N PHE A 220 16.85 5.01 -3.13
CA PHE A 220 17.12 3.63 -2.68
C PHE A 220 18.57 3.44 -2.24
N LYS A 221 18.75 2.80 -1.09
CA LYS A 221 20.03 2.35 -0.58
C LYS A 221 20.61 1.23 -1.47
N PRO A 222 21.93 0.95 -1.43
CA PRO A 222 22.56 -0.12 -2.23
C PRO A 222 22.04 -1.55 -1.97
N ASN A 223 21.32 -1.78 -0.86
CA ASN A 223 20.65 -3.05 -0.55
C ASN A 223 19.21 -3.17 -1.10
N GLY A 224 18.71 -2.14 -1.81
CA GLY A 224 17.34 -2.09 -2.35
C GLY A 224 16.29 -1.55 -1.38
N GLU A 225 16.63 -1.25 -0.13
CA GLU A 225 15.74 -0.56 0.81
C GLU A 225 15.51 0.90 0.40
N ILE A 226 14.36 1.45 0.76
CA ILE A 226 14.05 2.87 0.56
C ILE A 226 14.89 3.73 1.52
N ASN A 227 15.40 4.85 1.04
CA ASN A 227 16.24 5.81 1.77
C ASN A 227 15.42 6.87 2.53
N VAL A 228 14.32 6.44 3.18
CA VAL A 228 13.51 7.30 4.07
C VAL A 228 14.12 7.39 5.46
N LYS A 229 14.00 8.56 6.10
CA LYS A 229 14.47 8.82 7.48
C LYS A 229 13.31 8.91 8.48
N TYR A 230 12.07 8.86 8.00
CA TYR A 230 10.83 9.00 8.77
C TYR A 230 10.78 10.27 9.64
N ASN A 231 11.35 11.38 9.15
CA ASN A 231 11.47 12.61 9.93
C ASN A 231 10.30 13.60 9.71
N MET A 232 10.22 14.63 10.56
CA MET A 232 9.13 15.62 10.51
C MET A 232 9.02 16.40 9.19
N GLN A 233 10.14 16.62 8.48
CA GLN A 233 10.15 17.34 7.22
C GLN A 233 9.65 16.45 6.07
N GLU A 234 10.05 15.18 6.05
CA GLU A 234 9.52 14.18 5.11
C GLU A 234 8.01 13.94 5.34
N TYR A 235 7.58 13.88 6.61
CA TYR A 235 6.17 13.77 6.95
C TYR A 235 5.35 15.01 6.56
N ARG A 236 5.90 16.23 6.70
CA ARG A 236 5.24 17.46 6.20
C ARG A 236 5.15 17.48 4.67
N MET A 237 6.18 16.99 3.97
CA MET A 237 6.14 16.82 2.51
C MET A 237 5.03 15.84 2.10
N LEU A 238 4.90 14.71 2.79
CA LEU A 238 3.83 13.74 2.57
C LEU A 238 2.44 14.34 2.83
N TRP A 239 2.26 15.01 3.98
CA TRP A 239 1.00 15.67 4.33
C TRP A 239 0.52 16.61 3.23
N ASN A 240 1.41 17.49 2.77
CA ASN A 240 1.10 18.45 1.71
C ASN A 240 0.70 17.73 0.41
N ALA A 241 1.47 16.74 -0.02
CA ALA A 241 1.20 16.00 -1.26
C ALA A 241 -0.10 15.18 -1.21
N VAL A 242 -0.42 14.55 -0.08
CA VAL A 242 -1.70 13.86 0.11
C VAL A 242 -2.86 14.85 0.10
N LYS A 243 -2.76 15.98 0.81
CA LYS A 243 -3.85 16.97 0.90
C LYS A 243 -4.06 17.72 -0.42
N GLU A 244 -3.02 17.97 -1.20
CA GLU A 244 -3.14 18.47 -2.58
C GLU A 244 -3.89 17.46 -3.46
N LEU A 245 -3.47 16.19 -3.47
CA LEU A 245 -4.11 15.13 -4.24
C LEU A 245 -5.58 14.91 -3.83
N GLN A 246 -5.86 14.86 -2.53
CA GLN A 246 -7.21 14.72 -1.97
C GLN A 246 -8.11 15.88 -2.41
N THR A 247 -7.62 17.13 -2.28
CA THR A 247 -8.35 18.32 -2.72
C THR A 247 -8.60 18.29 -4.23
N ARG A 248 -7.59 17.94 -5.03
CA ARG A 248 -7.68 17.88 -6.50
C ARG A 248 -8.71 16.84 -6.97
N LEU A 249 -8.69 15.62 -6.42
CA LEU A 249 -9.63 14.57 -6.80
C LEU A 249 -11.06 14.91 -6.36
N ASN A 250 -11.25 15.36 -5.11
CA ASN A 250 -12.57 15.72 -4.58
C ASN A 250 -13.16 16.99 -5.21
N SER A 251 -12.33 17.87 -5.78
CA SER A 251 -12.80 19.06 -6.53
C SER A 251 -13.08 18.77 -8.01
N ALA A 252 -12.50 17.69 -8.57
CA ALA A 252 -12.64 17.35 -9.98
C ALA A 252 -13.85 16.45 -10.28
N GLU A 253 -14.51 15.87 -9.27
CA GLU A 253 -15.53 14.85 -9.46
C GLU A 253 -16.76 15.06 -8.55
N LEU A 254 -17.94 15.12 -9.18
CA LEU A 254 -19.25 15.07 -8.53
C LEU A 254 -19.56 13.62 -8.09
N SER A 255 -18.86 13.16 -7.06
CA SER A 255 -18.84 11.78 -6.56
C SER A 255 -19.46 11.71 -5.17
N ASP A 256 -20.52 10.89 -4.99
CA ASP A 256 -21.21 10.72 -3.69
C ASP A 256 -20.27 10.28 -2.55
N LYS A 257 -19.17 9.61 -2.89
CA LYS A 257 -18.07 9.32 -1.96
C LYS A 257 -16.85 10.19 -2.29
N ALA A 258 -16.38 10.95 -1.31
CA ALA A 258 -15.09 11.64 -1.34
C ALA A 258 -13.92 10.66 -1.13
N VAL A 259 -12.77 10.98 -1.73
CA VAL A 259 -11.50 10.28 -1.55
C VAL A 259 -10.92 10.57 -0.16
N SER A 260 -10.62 9.52 0.58
CA SER A 260 -9.91 9.57 1.88
C SER A 260 -8.39 9.47 1.71
N CYS A 261 -7.63 9.89 2.72
CA CYS A 261 -6.20 9.58 2.82
C CYS A 261 -5.96 8.06 2.86
N ALA A 262 -6.85 7.29 3.48
CA ALA A 262 -6.82 5.83 3.43
C ALA A 262 -7.00 5.27 1.99
N ASP A 263 -7.86 5.85 1.17
CA ASP A 263 -8.00 5.45 -0.25
C ASP A 263 -6.74 5.80 -1.06
N ILE A 264 -6.08 6.93 -0.76
CA ILE A 264 -4.81 7.33 -1.37
C ILE A 264 -3.68 6.34 -1.02
N GLU A 265 -3.58 5.90 0.24
CA GLU A 265 -2.63 4.87 0.66
C GLU A 265 -2.87 3.53 -0.06
N LYS A 266 -4.14 3.11 -0.18
CA LYS A 266 -4.52 1.87 -0.88
C LYS A 266 -4.11 1.91 -2.35
N VAL A 267 -4.31 3.04 -3.03
CA VAL A 267 -3.85 3.23 -4.42
C VAL A 267 -2.32 3.22 -4.51
N ALA A 268 -1.60 3.80 -3.54
CA ALA A 268 -0.14 3.75 -3.50
C ALA A 268 0.39 2.31 -3.39
N PHE A 269 -0.22 1.50 -2.50
CA PHE A 269 0.11 0.09 -2.35
C PHE A 269 -0.15 -0.73 -3.63
N VAL A 270 -1.23 -0.42 -4.36
CA VAL A 270 -1.53 -1.05 -5.65
C VAL A 270 -0.51 -0.68 -6.72
N LEU A 271 -0.11 0.60 -6.80
CA LEU A 271 0.93 1.04 -7.74
C LEU A 271 2.30 0.40 -7.43
N ARG A 272 2.60 0.15 -6.15
CA ARG A 272 3.81 -0.57 -5.73
C ARG A 272 3.81 -2.04 -6.17
N HIS A 273 2.63 -2.67 -6.21
CA HIS A 273 2.43 -4.10 -6.47
C HIS A 273 1.58 -4.34 -7.73
N ILE A 274 1.74 -3.49 -8.74
CA ILE A 274 0.90 -3.51 -9.95
C ILE A 274 0.99 -4.85 -10.69
N ASP A 275 2.13 -5.54 -10.56
CA ASP A 275 2.43 -6.89 -11.06
C ASP A 275 1.53 -7.98 -10.45
N LEU A 276 1.04 -7.77 -9.23
CA LEU A 276 0.15 -8.68 -8.50
C LEU A 276 -1.33 -8.26 -8.55
N SER A 277 -1.61 -7.05 -9.03
CA SER A 277 -2.92 -6.40 -8.86
C SER A 277 -4.05 -6.91 -9.78
N GLY A 278 -3.70 -7.64 -10.85
CA GLY A 278 -4.64 -7.96 -11.94
C GLY A 278 -5.09 -6.76 -12.79
N TYR A 279 -4.65 -5.54 -12.47
CA TYR A 279 -5.08 -4.30 -13.13
C TYR A 279 -4.86 -4.32 -14.66
N ASN A 280 -3.73 -4.89 -15.09
CA ASN A 280 -3.39 -4.99 -16.52
C ASN A 280 -4.30 -5.99 -17.27
N GLU A 281 -4.81 -7.02 -16.61
CA GLU A 281 -5.65 -8.06 -17.23
C GLU A 281 -7.08 -7.58 -17.47
N GLN A 282 -7.58 -6.67 -16.61
CA GLN A 282 -8.89 -6.05 -16.77
C GLN A 282 -9.03 -5.30 -18.11
N GLY A 283 -7.94 -4.72 -18.62
CA GLY A 283 -7.90 -4.03 -19.92
C GLY A 283 -8.10 -4.94 -21.14
N GLU A 284 -7.74 -6.22 -21.05
CA GLU A 284 -7.92 -7.18 -22.17
C GLU A 284 -9.34 -7.77 -22.24
N SER A 285 -10.13 -7.67 -21.15
CA SER A 285 -11.45 -8.32 -21.04
C SER A 285 -12.49 -7.90 -22.09
N ASN A 286 -12.37 -6.70 -22.67
CA ASN A 286 -13.21 -6.20 -23.77
C ASN A 286 -12.67 -6.53 -25.18
N GLY A 287 -11.53 -7.21 -25.30
CA GLY A 287 -10.90 -7.61 -26.56
C GLY A 287 -10.84 -9.13 -26.71
N SER A 288 -11.74 -9.71 -27.51
CA SER A 288 -11.89 -11.17 -27.58
C SER A 288 -10.71 -11.91 -28.23
N SER A 289 -10.59 -13.21 -27.89
CA SER A 289 -9.81 -14.25 -28.58
C SER A 289 -8.34 -14.46 -28.18
N SER A 290 -8.19 -15.15 -27.04
CA SER A 290 -7.16 -16.16 -26.72
C SER A 290 -5.92 -16.30 -27.64
N ARG A 291 -4.73 -16.00 -27.09
CA ARG A 291 -3.47 -16.62 -27.52
C ARG A 291 -2.69 -17.21 -26.35
N LYS A 292 -2.79 -18.54 -26.18
CA LYS A 292 -1.93 -19.31 -25.26
C LYS A 292 -0.45 -19.05 -25.58
N ARG A 293 0.29 -18.41 -24.66
CA ARG A 293 1.76 -18.31 -24.75
C ARG A 293 2.37 -19.71 -24.61
N LYS A 294 2.77 -20.29 -25.75
CA LYS A 294 3.43 -21.60 -25.81
C LYS A 294 4.85 -21.45 -25.24
N ARG A 295 5.14 -22.12 -24.12
CA ARG A 295 6.53 -22.31 -23.64
C ARG A 295 7.36 -22.89 -24.79
N LYS A 296 8.52 -22.31 -25.05
CA LYS A 296 9.60 -22.97 -25.78
C LYS A 296 10.60 -23.44 -24.76
N ASP A 297 10.64 -24.73 -24.54
CA ASP A 297 11.76 -25.36 -23.83
C ASP A 297 12.98 -25.31 -24.76
N ILE A 298 14.13 -24.96 -24.21
CA ILE A 298 15.42 -24.97 -24.92
C ILE A 298 16.17 -26.22 -24.44
N ILE A 299 16.73 -26.95 -25.41
CA ILE A 299 17.64 -28.09 -25.22
C ILE A 299 19.08 -27.56 -25.23
#